data_AF-A0AAD0XES4-F1
#
_entry.id   AF-A0AAD0XES4-F1
#
_cell.length_a   1.000
_cell.length_b   1.000
_cell.length_c   1.000
_cell.angle_alpha   90.00
_cell.angle_beta   90.00
_cell.angle_gamma   90.00
#
_symmetry.space_group_name_H-M   'P 1'
#
loop_
_entity.id
_entity.type
_entity.pdbx_description
1 polymer ?
#
loop_
_entity_poly.entity_id
_entity_poly.type
_entity_poly.pdbx_seq_one_letter_code
_entity_poly.pdbx_strand_id
1 'polypeptide(L)'
;MSGNSESVAEKAVETVGGILQKLVDLRLLVLAMAFIVYLDIWLIYENVDVMSKTIADVLSTMHSLTVKTLFFFVASFSLIMTVTIPSVRAIYSAIMLHYGPSSIVAENRGAEEKQFSCWCTALLFFTIWNYLASWFTTPDKYQGLTSIVFSQLELDGFLIGIFRITVAGILFFCFMRTVQADL
;
A
#
# COMPACT_ATOMS: atom_id res chain seq x y z
N MET A 1 -52.12 -2.69 5.41
CA MET A 1 -51.10 -2.16 4.48
C MET A 1 -49.82 -1.92 5.28
N SER A 2 -48.95 -2.93 5.44
CA SER A 2 -47.63 -2.79 6.11
C SER A 2 -46.59 -3.79 5.56
N GLY A 3 -46.61 -4.04 4.25
CA GLY A 3 -45.80 -5.10 3.62
C GLY A 3 -44.61 -4.62 2.76
N ASN A 4 -44.33 -3.31 2.69
CA ASN A 4 -43.31 -2.77 1.78
C ASN A 4 -42.05 -2.21 2.47
N SER A 5 -42.05 -2.02 3.79
CA SER A 5 -40.90 -1.44 4.50
C SER A 5 -39.80 -2.45 4.83
N GLU A 6 -40.15 -3.71 5.08
CA GLU A 6 -39.17 -4.78 5.40
C GLU A 6 -38.31 -5.13 4.18
N SER A 7 -38.90 -5.18 2.97
CA SER A 7 -38.18 -5.51 1.73
C SER A 7 -37.11 -4.48 1.32
N VAL A 8 -37.29 -3.20 1.64
CA VAL A 8 -36.33 -2.14 1.27
C VAL A 8 -35.20 -2.07 2.28
N ALA A 9 -35.50 -2.26 3.58
CA ALA A 9 -34.50 -2.30 4.62
C ALA A 9 -33.56 -3.50 4.47
N GLU A 10 -34.09 -4.69 4.13
CA GLU A 10 -33.30 -5.90 3.95
C GLU A 10 -32.37 -5.81 2.73
N LYS A 11 -32.87 -5.28 1.60
CA LYS A 11 -32.03 -4.99 0.41
C LYS A 11 -30.98 -3.91 0.67
N ALA A 12 -31.31 -2.90 1.48
CA ALA A 12 -30.34 -1.88 1.87
C ALA A 12 -29.25 -2.48 2.76
N VAL A 13 -29.60 -3.36 3.71
CA VAL A 13 -28.63 -4.05 4.58
C VAL A 13 -27.71 -4.98 3.78
N GLU A 14 -28.23 -5.73 2.81
CA GLU A 14 -27.41 -6.57 1.92
C GLU A 14 -26.48 -5.75 1.01
N THR A 15 -26.99 -4.65 0.46
CA THR A 15 -26.19 -3.75 -0.41
C THR A 15 -25.10 -3.05 0.40
N VAL A 16 -25.43 -2.56 1.59
CA VAL A 16 -24.48 -1.92 2.50
C VAL A 16 -23.46 -2.93 3.01
N GLY A 17 -23.89 -4.15 3.37
CA GLY A 17 -23.01 -5.24 3.77
C GLY A 17 -22.03 -5.65 2.66
N GLY A 18 -22.51 -5.76 1.42
CA GLY A 18 -21.68 -6.08 0.26
C GLY A 18 -20.69 -4.96 -0.10
N ILE A 19 -21.07 -3.69 0.04
CA ILE A 19 -20.17 -2.55 -0.15
C ILE A 19 -19.13 -2.51 0.98
N LEU A 20 -19.55 -2.72 2.23
CA LEU A 20 -18.68 -2.72 3.40
C LEU A 20 -17.61 -3.80 3.29
N GLN A 21 -18.00 -5.01 2.87
CA GLN A 21 -17.07 -6.12 2.65
C GLN A 21 -16.04 -5.78 1.56
N LYS A 22 -16.50 -5.25 0.41
CA LYS A 22 -15.58 -4.80 -0.67
C LYS A 22 -14.63 -3.69 -0.20
N LEU A 23 -15.09 -2.81 0.69
CA LEU A 23 -14.30 -1.72 1.22
C LEU A 23 -13.24 -2.23 2.22
N VAL A 24 -13.61 -3.19 3.08
CA VAL A 24 -12.67 -3.90 3.96
C VAL A 24 -11.62 -4.66 3.14
N ASP A 25 -12.04 -5.36 2.09
CA ASP A 25 -11.14 -6.10 1.21
C ASP A 25 -10.14 -5.17 0.51
N LEU A 26 -10.61 -4.01 0.02
CA LEU A 26 -9.73 -3.00 -0.60
C LEU A 26 -8.74 -2.40 0.41
N ARG A 27 -9.20 -2.12 1.62
CA ARG A 27 -8.35 -1.60 2.71
C ARG A 27 -7.24 -2.57 3.08
N LEU A 28 -7.57 -3.85 3.26
CA LEU A 28 -6.61 -4.90 3.54
C LEU A 28 -5.68 -5.14 2.36
N LEU A 29 -6.17 -5.05 1.12
CA LEU A 29 -5.37 -5.15 -0.09
C LEU A 29 -4.29 -4.06 -0.15
N VAL A 30 -4.64 -2.80 0.08
CA VAL A 30 -3.68 -1.69 0.08
C VAL A 30 -2.63 -1.88 1.18
N LEU A 31 -3.05 -2.31 2.38
CA LEU A 31 -2.13 -2.59 3.48
C LEU A 31 -1.18 -3.75 3.13
N ALA A 32 -1.69 -4.82 2.54
CA ALA A 32 -0.91 -5.96 2.10
C ALA A 32 0.10 -5.56 1.00
N MET A 33 -0.33 -4.75 0.02
CA MET A 33 0.58 -4.21 -1.00
C MET A 33 1.67 -3.35 -0.37
N ALA A 34 1.32 -2.46 0.58
CA ALA A 34 2.31 -1.63 1.26
C ALA A 34 3.34 -2.49 2.02
N PHE A 35 2.88 -3.56 2.67
CA PHE A 35 3.75 -4.52 3.33
C PHE A 35 4.66 -5.28 2.36
N ILE A 36 4.15 -5.72 1.20
CA ILE A 36 4.95 -6.41 0.18
C ILE A 36 6.04 -5.49 -0.37
N VAL A 37 5.72 -4.23 -0.69
CA VAL A 37 6.72 -3.27 -1.18
C VAL A 37 7.73 -2.95 -0.08
N TYR A 38 7.31 -2.84 1.17
CA TYR A 38 8.21 -2.67 2.30
C TYR A 38 9.17 -3.86 2.49
N LEU A 39 8.65 -5.09 2.36
CA LEU A 39 9.46 -6.30 2.37
C LEU A 39 10.50 -6.28 1.25
N ASP A 40 10.12 -5.84 0.05
CA ASP A 40 11.05 -5.76 -1.07
C ASP A 40 12.20 -4.76 -0.83
N ILE A 41 11.89 -3.58 -0.28
CA ILE A 41 12.90 -2.60 0.15
C ILE A 41 13.88 -3.22 1.16
N TRP A 42 13.35 -3.97 2.12
CA TRP A 42 14.16 -4.64 3.13
C TRP A 42 15.07 -5.72 2.51
N LEU A 43 14.56 -6.48 1.54
CA LEU A 43 15.34 -7.48 0.80
C LEU A 43 16.46 -6.86 -0.04
N ILE A 44 16.21 -5.70 -0.67
CA ILE A 44 17.23 -4.90 -1.37
C ILE A 44 18.33 -4.48 -0.40
N TYR A 45 17.96 -3.99 0.78
CA TYR A 45 18.91 -3.55 1.80
C TYR A 45 19.80 -4.70 2.32
N GLU A 46 19.21 -5.86 2.60
CA GLU A 46 19.94 -7.07 3.03
C GLU A 46 20.65 -7.79 1.87
N ASN A 47 20.49 -7.30 0.63
CA ASN A 47 21.02 -7.89 -0.60
C ASN A 47 20.67 -9.39 -0.75
N VAL A 48 19.43 -9.74 -0.39
CA VAL A 48 18.93 -11.11 -0.51
C VAL A 48 18.26 -11.27 -1.87
N ASP A 49 18.99 -11.89 -2.80
CA ASP A 49 18.41 -12.27 -4.08
C ASP A 49 17.48 -13.47 -3.92
N VAL A 50 16.18 -13.20 -3.99
CA VAL A 50 15.12 -14.22 -3.86
C VAL A 50 14.96 -15.01 -5.15
N MET A 51 15.42 -14.50 -6.30
CA MET A 51 15.21 -15.15 -7.61
C MET A 51 16.23 -16.26 -7.89
N SER A 52 17.44 -16.13 -7.34
CA SER A 52 18.45 -17.20 -7.42
C SER A 52 18.27 -18.28 -6.34
N LYS A 53 17.35 -18.09 -5.40
CA LYS A 53 17.10 -19.00 -4.28
C LYS A 53 15.89 -19.88 -4.54
N THR A 54 16.03 -21.17 -4.26
CA THR A 54 14.85 -22.06 -4.21
C THR A 54 14.02 -21.75 -2.96
N ILE A 55 12.76 -22.20 -2.91
CA ILE A 55 11.90 -22.04 -1.71
C ILE A 55 12.59 -22.61 -0.46
N ALA A 56 13.33 -23.71 -0.60
CA ALA A 56 14.10 -24.31 0.49
C ALA A 56 15.24 -23.40 0.97
N ASP A 57 15.92 -22.73 0.05
CA ASP A 57 16.98 -21.76 0.38
C ASP A 57 16.41 -20.49 1.02
N VAL A 58 15.23 -20.04 0.60
CA VAL A 58 14.52 -18.93 1.24
C VAL A 58 14.11 -19.31 2.67
N LEU A 59 13.55 -20.51 2.88
CA LEU A 59 13.22 -20.99 4.22
C LEU A 59 14.48 -21.12 5.10
N SER A 60 15.56 -21.67 4.56
CA SER A 60 16.83 -21.79 5.27
C SER A 60 17.41 -20.41 5.63
N THR A 61 17.33 -19.45 4.70
CA THR A 61 17.74 -18.06 4.92
C THR A 61 16.86 -17.42 6.01
N MET A 62 15.54 -17.62 5.99
CA MET A 62 14.64 -17.12 7.04
C MET A 62 14.92 -17.76 8.41
N HIS A 63 15.28 -19.04 8.46
CA HIS A 63 15.73 -19.70 9.69
C HIS A 63 17.09 -19.17 10.19
N SER A 64 17.94 -18.69 9.28
CA SER A 64 19.24 -18.08 9.62
C SER A 64 19.13 -16.61 10.04
N LEU A 65 18.01 -15.95 9.74
CA LEU A 65 17.75 -14.60 10.21
C LEU A 65 17.64 -14.62 11.72
N THR A 66 18.44 -13.79 12.38
CA THR A 66 18.33 -13.59 13.82
C THR A 66 16.92 -13.07 14.15
N VAL A 67 16.30 -13.62 15.20
CA VAL A 67 14.99 -13.16 15.73
C VAL A 67 14.97 -11.65 15.92
N LYS A 68 16.12 -11.06 16.30
CA LYS A 68 16.34 -9.62 16.39
C LYS A 68 15.97 -8.91 15.08
N THR A 69 16.46 -9.38 13.94
CA THR A 69 16.26 -8.77 12.62
C THR A 69 14.78 -8.82 12.20
N LEU A 70 14.13 -9.97 12.40
CA LEU A 70 12.68 -10.10 12.17
C LEU A 70 11.87 -9.16 13.07
N PHE A 71 12.23 -9.08 14.36
CA PHE A 71 11.59 -8.16 15.29
C PHE A 71 11.75 -6.70 14.84
N PHE A 72 12.97 -6.28 14.45
CA PHE A 72 13.21 -4.94 13.93
C PHE A 72 12.42 -4.66 12.65
N PHE A 73 12.33 -5.62 11.73
CA PHE A 73 11.53 -5.49 10.51
C PHE A 73 10.05 -5.22 10.82
N VAL A 74 9.43 -6.03 11.69
CA VAL A 74 8.01 -5.88 12.06
C VAL A 74 7.79 -4.60 12.87
N ALA A 75 8.68 -4.30 13.82
CA ALA A 75 8.59 -3.12 14.67
C ALA A 75 8.73 -1.82 13.87
N SER A 76 9.68 -1.76 12.93
CA SER A 76 9.88 -0.60 12.06
C SER A 76 8.70 -0.40 11.11
N PHE A 77 8.18 -1.45 10.47
CA PHE A 77 6.96 -1.35 9.67
C PHE A 77 5.80 -0.81 10.51
N SER A 78 5.58 -1.37 11.69
CA SER A 78 4.50 -0.95 12.60
C SER A 78 4.65 0.52 13.00
N LEU A 79 5.87 0.96 13.35
CA LEU A 79 6.15 2.35 13.71
C LEU A 79 5.92 3.31 12.52
N ILE A 80 6.32 2.91 11.32
CA ILE A 80 6.07 3.71 10.11
C ILE A 80 4.57 3.87 9.89
N MET A 81 3.81 2.77 9.98
CA MET A 81 2.37 2.75 9.71
C MET A 81 1.52 3.43 10.78
N THR A 82 1.95 3.39 12.05
CA THR A 82 1.17 3.92 13.18
C THR A 82 1.58 5.32 13.61
N VAL A 83 2.83 5.71 13.39
CA VAL A 83 3.37 7.00 13.87
C VAL A 83 3.83 7.86 12.71
N THR A 84 4.76 7.36 11.89
CA THR A 84 5.45 8.20 10.89
C THR A 84 4.50 8.71 9.82
N ILE A 85 3.78 7.82 9.14
CA ILE A 85 2.88 8.20 8.05
C ILE A 85 1.72 9.08 8.55
N PRO A 86 1.04 8.76 9.67
CA PRO A 86 0.04 9.66 10.25
C PRO A 86 0.61 11.04 10.60
N SER A 87 1.83 11.12 11.14
CA SER A 87 2.48 12.39 11.48
C SER A 87 2.79 13.23 10.24
N VAL A 88 3.35 12.62 9.20
CA VAL A 88 3.61 13.28 7.91
C VAL A 88 2.32 13.81 7.30
N ARG A 89 1.22 13.04 7.37
CA ARG A 89 -0.09 13.48 6.89
C ARG A 89 -0.68 14.61 7.71
N ALA A 90 -0.51 14.59 9.03
CA ALA A 90 -0.96 15.68 9.89
C ALA A 90 -0.24 16.99 9.54
N ILE A 91 1.07 16.93 9.32
CA ILE A 91 1.88 18.08 8.87
C ILE A 91 1.39 18.55 7.48
N TYR A 92 1.22 17.65 6.53
CA TYR A 92 0.70 17.97 5.20
C TYR A 92 -0.68 18.65 5.27
N SER A 93 -1.59 18.11 6.08
CA SER A 93 -2.94 18.64 6.24
C SER A 93 -2.91 20.03 6.89
N ALA A 94 -2.04 20.25 7.88
CA ALA A 94 -1.84 21.58 8.47
C ALA A 94 -1.30 22.60 7.46
N ILE A 95 -0.35 22.21 6.60
CA ILE A 95 0.17 23.08 5.54
C ILE A 95 -0.93 23.40 4.53
N MET A 96 -1.70 22.41 4.09
CA MET A 96 -2.79 22.60 3.12
C MET A 96 -3.95 23.42 3.68
N LEU A 97 -4.21 23.36 4.99
CA LEU A 97 -5.18 24.23 5.65
C LEU A 97 -4.76 25.70 5.61
N HIS A 98 -3.47 25.99 5.72
CA HIS A 98 -2.97 27.36 5.76
C HIS A 98 -2.71 27.96 4.37
N TYR A 99 -2.27 27.15 3.41
CA TYR A 99 -1.80 27.63 2.10
C TYR A 99 -2.52 27.00 0.91
N GLY A 100 -3.30 25.94 1.13
CA GLY A 100 -3.95 25.17 0.08
C GLY A 100 -5.34 25.70 -0.30
N PRO A 101 -5.83 25.33 -1.49
CA PRO A 101 -7.20 25.62 -1.88
C PRO A 101 -8.19 24.81 -1.04
N SER A 102 -9.26 25.46 -0.57
CA SER A 102 -10.29 24.84 0.27
C SER A 102 -10.98 23.63 -0.36
N SER A 103 -10.91 23.47 -1.69
CA SER A 103 -11.49 22.33 -2.41
C SER A 103 -10.76 21.00 -2.19
N ILE A 104 -9.55 21.00 -1.62
CA ILE A 104 -8.75 19.78 -1.37
C ILE A 104 -9.00 19.21 0.03
N VAL A 105 -9.76 19.95 0.84
CA VAL A 105 -10.14 19.56 2.19
C VAL A 105 -11.28 18.56 2.15
N ALA A 106 -11.09 17.40 2.78
CA ALA A 106 -12.17 16.46 3.06
C ALA A 106 -12.68 16.66 4.48
N GLU A 107 -13.83 17.33 4.63
CA GLU A 107 -14.49 17.53 5.91
C GLU A 107 -15.11 16.21 6.44
N ASN A 108 -15.08 16.01 7.76
CA ASN A 108 -15.79 14.94 8.47
C ASN A 108 -15.42 13.49 8.09
N ARG A 109 -14.16 13.20 7.77
CA ARG A 109 -13.69 11.81 7.59
C ARG A 109 -13.71 11.03 8.89
N GLY A 110 -14.30 9.83 8.85
CA GLY A 110 -14.22 8.86 9.94
C GLY A 110 -12.78 8.36 10.18
N ALA A 111 -12.52 7.83 11.37
CA ALA A 111 -11.20 7.33 11.77
C ALA A 111 -10.64 6.28 10.79
N GLU A 112 -11.51 5.38 10.31
CA GLU A 112 -11.13 4.33 9.37
C GLU A 112 -10.74 4.86 7.98
N GLU A 113 -11.39 5.94 7.52
CA GLU A 113 -11.05 6.56 6.24
C GLU A 113 -9.72 7.30 6.33
N LYS A 114 -9.47 8.00 7.44
CA LYS A 114 -8.17 8.62 7.72
C LYS A 114 -7.08 7.56 7.74
N GLN A 115 -7.30 6.44 8.41
CA GLN A 115 -6.37 5.31 8.46
C GLN A 115 -6.11 4.69 7.08
N PHE A 116 -7.16 4.45 6.29
CA PHE A 116 -6.99 3.96 4.92
C PHE A 116 -6.20 4.94 4.05
N SER A 117 -6.41 6.24 4.24
CA SER A 117 -5.66 7.28 3.55
C SER A 117 -4.18 7.28 3.95
N CYS A 118 -3.87 7.05 5.23
CA CYS A 118 -2.51 6.77 5.69
C CYS A 118 -1.90 5.57 4.95
N TRP A 119 -2.63 4.47 4.81
CA TRP A 119 -2.13 3.29 4.10
C TRP A 119 -1.87 3.55 2.62
N CYS A 120 -2.73 4.33 1.96
CA CYS A 120 -2.50 4.79 0.59
C CYS A 120 -1.21 5.62 0.49
N THR A 121 -1.00 6.55 1.43
CA THR A 121 0.23 7.35 1.50
C THR A 121 1.45 6.47 1.69
N ALA A 122 1.39 5.50 2.61
CA ALA A 122 2.48 4.57 2.84
C ALA A 122 2.83 3.76 1.58
N LEU A 123 1.83 3.21 0.89
CA LEU A 123 2.03 2.48 -0.35
C LEU A 123 2.74 3.33 -1.41
N LEU A 124 2.34 4.59 -1.60
CA LEU A 124 3.00 5.49 -2.53
C LEU A 124 4.45 5.77 -2.13
N PHE A 125 4.69 6.11 -0.86
CA PHE A 125 6.03 6.37 -0.35
C PHE A 125 6.95 5.16 -0.53
N PHE A 126 6.48 3.96 -0.17
CA PHE A 126 7.24 2.74 -0.36
C PHE A 126 7.46 2.43 -1.84
N THR A 127 6.47 2.63 -2.71
CA THR A 127 6.63 2.41 -4.15
C THR A 127 7.70 3.33 -4.74
N ILE A 128 7.66 4.62 -4.40
CA ILE A 128 8.66 5.60 -4.82
C ILE A 128 10.03 5.25 -4.25
N TRP A 129 10.10 4.98 -2.95
CA TRP A 129 11.36 4.64 -2.29
C TRP A 129 12.00 3.39 -2.88
N ASN A 130 11.20 2.36 -3.12
CA ASN A 130 11.63 1.13 -3.72
C ASN A 130 12.17 1.35 -5.15
N TYR A 131 11.48 2.16 -5.96
CA TYR A 131 11.98 2.54 -7.29
C TYR A 131 13.32 3.26 -7.20
N LEU A 132 13.46 4.22 -6.28
CA LEU A 132 14.72 4.93 -6.06
C LEU A 132 15.82 3.99 -5.56
N ALA A 133 15.53 3.11 -4.61
CA ALA A 133 16.48 2.13 -4.07
C ALA A 133 17.02 1.21 -5.16
N SER A 134 16.13 0.71 -6.04
CA SER A 134 16.52 -0.06 -7.21
C SER A 134 17.43 0.72 -8.14
N TRP A 135 17.07 1.97 -8.46
CA TRP A 135 17.84 2.84 -9.37
C TRP A 135 19.26 3.14 -8.88
N PHE A 136 19.45 3.33 -7.57
CA PHE A 136 20.77 3.60 -6.97
C PHE A 136 21.58 2.34 -6.67
N THR A 137 21.03 1.14 -6.89
CA THR A 137 21.72 -0.11 -6.62
C THR A 137 22.64 -0.47 -7.79
N THR A 138 23.88 -0.89 -7.47
CA THR A 138 24.84 -1.35 -8.48
C THR A 138 24.32 -2.57 -9.24
N PRO A 139 24.63 -2.74 -10.54
CA PRO A 139 24.10 -3.83 -11.36
C PRO A 139 24.30 -5.24 -10.79
N ASP A 140 25.36 -5.45 -10.00
CA ASP A 140 25.72 -6.74 -9.42
C ASP A 140 24.96 -7.09 -8.13
N LYS A 141 24.03 -6.23 -7.68
CA LYS A 141 23.25 -6.41 -6.46
C LYS A 141 21.77 -6.60 -6.76
N TYR A 142 21.05 -7.21 -5.82
CA TYR A 142 19.62 -7.46 -5.97
C TYR A 142 18.84 -6.14 -6.11
N GLN A 143 18.14 -5.98 -7.23
CA GLN A 143 17.43 -4.75 -7.60
C GLN A 143 15.97 -4.69 -7.13
N GLY A 144 15.49 -5.72 -6.42
CA GLY A 144 14.11 -5.81 -5.95
C GLY A 144 13.20 -6.62 -6.87
N LEU A 145 12.24 -7.31 -6.26
CA LEU A 145 11.23 -8.15 -6.91
C LEU A 145 10.31 -7.29 -7.77
N THR A 146 9.95 -6.11 -7.25
CA THR A 146 9.20 -5.09 -7.97
C THR A 146 9.89 -4.63 -9.25
N SER A 147 11.22 -4.40 -9.23
CA SER A 147 12.00 -4.03 -10.43
C SER A 147 11.92 -5.12 -11.50
N ILE A 148 12.00 -6.38 -11.07
CA ILE A 148 11.84 -7.53 -11.96
C ILE A 148 10.40 -7.61 -12.49
N VAL A 149 9.38 -7.43 -11.65
CA VAL A 149 7.99 -7.35 -12.08
C VAL A 149 7.80 -6.20 -13.07
N PHE A 150 8.48 -5.07 -12.87
CA PHE A 150 8.48 -3.93 -13.81
C PHE A 150 9.21 -4.22 -15.12
N SER A 151 10.25 -5.07 -15.12
CA SER A 151 10.90 -5.51 -16.36
C SER A 151 10.04 -6.50 -17.15
N GLN A 152 9.34 -7.42 -16.48
CA GLN A 152 8.28 -8.23 -17.13
C GLN A 152 7.12 -7.35 -17.57
N LEU A 153 6.95 -6.26 -16.83
CA LEU A 153 6.20 -5.05 -17.09
C LEU A 153 6.47 -4.41 -18.45
N GLU A 154 7.55 -4.74 -19.16
CA GLU A 154 7.90 -4.21 -20.48
C GLU A 154 7.57 -5.17 -21.63
N LEU A 155 7.30 -6.44 -21.31
CA LEU A 155 6.93 -7.46 -22.30
C LEU A 155 5.57 -7.15 -22.94
N ASP A 156 5.47 -7.38 -24.26
CA ASP A 156 4.24 -7.20 -25.00
C ASP A 156 3.27 -8.37 -24.77
N GLY A 157 2.04 -8.04 -24.35
CA GLY A 157 0.98 -9.01 -24.16
C GLY A 157 -0.29 -8.40 -23.61
N PHE A 158 -1.45 -8.90 -24.04
CA PHE A 158 -2.75 -8.38 -23.61
C PHE A 158 -2.95 -8.47 -22.08
N LEU A 159 -2.58 -9.61 -21.48
CA LEU A 159 -2.66 -9.81 -20.03
C LEU A 159 -1.74 -8.85 -19.27
N ILE A 160 -0.55 -8.60 -19.79
CA ILE A 160 0.42 -7.67 -19.20
C ILE A 160 -0.11 -6.24 -19.29
N GLY A 161 -0.75 -5.87 -20.39
CA GLY A 161 -1.44 -4.58 -20.55
C GLY A 161 -2.55 -4.36 -19.51
N ILE A 162 -3.39 -5.36 -19.26
CA ILE A 162 -4.43 -5.28 -18.21
C ILE A 162 -3.79 -5.08 -16.84
N PHE A 163 -2.73 -5.83 -16.54
CA PHE A 163 -2.04 -5.74 -15.26
C PHE A 163 -1.39 -4.35 -15.05
N ARG A 164 -0.74 -3.77 -16.07
CA ARG A 164 -0.22 -2.38 -16.06
C ARG A 164 -1.30 -1.36 -15.70
N ILE A 165 -2.44 -1.41 -16.41
CA ILE A 165 -3.55 -0.48 -16.20
C ILE A 165 -4.11 -0.62 -14.79
N THR A 166 -4.19 -1.85 -14.29
CA THR A 166 -4.70 -2.13 -12.94
C THR A 166 -3.78 -1.53 -11.88
N VAL A 167 -2.47 -1.79 -11.96
CA VAL A 167 -1.48 -1.22 -11.03
C VAL A 167 -1.48 0.30 -11.09
N ALA A 168 -1.48 0.88 -12.29
CA ALA A 168 -1.55 2.33 -12.48
C ALA A 168 -2.85 2.91 -11.89
N GLY A 169 -3.98 2.24 -12.07
CA GLY A 169 -5.27 2.63 -11.51
C GLY A 169 -5.26 2.61 -9.98
N ILE A 170 -4.67 1.60 -9.36
CA ILE A 170 -4.53 1.50 -7.89
C ILE A 170 -3.63 2.62 -7.36
N LEU A 171 -2.45 2.83 -7.98
CA LEU A 171 -1.54 3.88 -7.55
C LEU A 171 -2.14 5.27 -7.74
N PHE A 172 -2.84 5.51 -8.85
CA PHE A 172 -3.56 6.76 -9.08
C PHE A 172 -4.68 6.97 -8.05
N PHE A 173 -5.44 5.93 -7.73
CA PHE A 173 -6.45 5.99 -6.67
C PHE A 173 -5.82 6.34 -5.32
N CYS A 174 -4.72 5.67 -4.94
CA CYS A 174 -3.97 5.99 -3.72
C CYS A 174 -3.47 7.43 -3.73
N PHE A 175 -2.94 7.92 -4.86
CA PHE A 175 -2.49 9.30 -5.01
C PHE A 175 -3.62 10.30 -4.74
N MET A 176 -4.79 10.09 -5.35
CA MET A 176 -5.95 10.94 -5.12
C MET A 176 -6.38 10.97 -3.65
N ARG A 177 -6.29 9.83 -2.94
CA ARG A 177 -6.60 9.76 -1.50
C ARG A 177 -5.54 10.45 -0.65
N THR A 178 -4.28 10.37 -1.04
CA THR A 178 -3.15 11.02 -0.34
C THR A 178 -3.18 12.53 -0.46
N VAL A 179 -3.53 13.07 -1.63
CA VAL A 179 -3.56 14.53 -1.86
C VAL A 179 -4.68 15.22 -1.06
N GLN A 180 -5.78 14.53 -0.78
CA GLN A 180 -6.87 15.06 0.02
C GLN A 180 -6.42 15.31 1.47
N ALA A 181 -6.49 16.58 1.89
CA ALA A 181 -6.17 16.99 3.25
C ALA A 181 -7.30 16.58 4.20
N ASP A 182 -6.94 16.00 5.34
CA ASP A 182 -7.90 15.58 6.35
C ASP A 182 -8.14 16.73 7.33
N LEU A 183 -9.39 17.18 7.46
CA LEU A 183 -9.83 18.11 8.51
C LEU A 183 -10.37 17.34 9.73
#